data_AF-A0A1F4MQT5-F1
#
_entry.id   AF-A0A1F4MQT5-F1
#
_cell.length_a   1.000
_cell.length_b   1.000
_cell.length_c   1.000
_cell.angle_alpha   90.00
_cell.angle_beta   90.00
_cell.angle_gamma   90.00
#
_symmetry.space_group_name_H-M   'P 1'
#
loop_
_entity.id
_entity.type
_entity.pdbx_description
1 polymer ?
#
loop_
_entity_poly.entity_id
_entity_poly.type
_entity_poly.pdbx_seq_one_letter_code
_entity_poly.pdbx_strand_id
1 'polypeptide(L)'
;MDTLLRAWPWLPTLPDGQIDLPLVGNIVAASLMAVLALMMWMGQRTQTLAPMSRPLAHTLGASRWRSWWTLALQLPAPPLAKPRPASTSARALSVELRLQQPGLDIRAQFRVPPGRVCALVGREPATQSALLQAAAGLIPAKGGRVALGQDTLYDGTARVNLPVHQRRLVWLDAHAHLFAHLSVRGNLRYGLPRGTAPADAPDFTQIVAWLELATLLPRRPAQLTASQRVRVALGRALLSRPQALLLDNPLGEVPAHEHDELLDLLAEIPRRWRIPMVLVSPRMSEVVRLADDVLVLHEGRMASAGPATQVLSDVSLSTFLEGTDAGCVIEGVVRRHDLNWLLSEVDVGGQRITVPAMLHPVGSPVRLKLRARDLSLHRQPPADTSSLNCLHGRITQVMLAGEHGTYGAVGIELDQALGAHGDTEQGAPAVWALLTRKAIQQMDWAPGQPCVVGFKAMATTVTAWH
;
A
#
# COMPACT_ATOMS: atom_id res chain seq x y z
N MET A 1 65.98 20.89 -19.62
CA MET A 1 64.89 21.85 -19.36
C MET A 1 64.01 21.98 -20.59
N ASP A 2 64.59 22.23 -21.77
CA ASP A 2 63.89 22.31 -23.06
C ASP A 2 63.07 21.09 -23.47
N THR A 3 63.45 19.87 -23.05
CA THR A 3 62.71 18.64 -23.37
C THR A 3 61.45 18.46 -22.50
N LEU A 4 61.44 18.98 -21.27
CA LEU A 4 60.29 18.89 -20.35
C LEU A 4 59.22 19.96 -20.67
N LEU A 5 59.65 21.16 -21.07
CA LEU A 5 58.75 22.25 -21.46
C LEU A 5 57.98 21.97 -22.76
N ARG A 6 58.51 21.13 -23.66
CA ARG A 6 57.78 20.67 -24.86
C ARG A 6 56.71 19.62 -24.58
N ALA A 7 56.87 18.82 -23.53
CA ALA A 7 55.93 17.76 -23.19
C ALA A 7 54.67 18.29 -22.48
N TRP A 8 54.81 19.35 -21.68
CA TRP A 8 53.71 19.97 -20.92
C TRP A 8 53.74 21.50 -20.98
N PRO A 9 53.16 22.11 -22.03
CA PRO A 9 53.25 23.55 -22.30
C PRO A 9 52.44 24.45 -21.35
N TRP A 10 51.70 23.88 -20.40
CA TRP A 10 50.85 24.59 -19.43
C TRP A 10 51.50 24.73 -18.04
N LEU A 11 52.76 24.33 -17.87
CA LEU A 11 53.47 24.50 -16.61
C LEU A 11 53.77 25.99 -16.32
N PRO A 12 53.45 26.49 -15.13
CA PRO A 12 53.73 27.88 -14.77
C PRO A 12 55.24 28.12 -14.65
N THR A 13 55.75 29.11 -15.39
CA THR A 13 57.15 29.54 -15.37
C THR A 13 57.31 30.91 -14.70
N LEU A 14 58.42 31.09 -13.99
CA LEU A 14 58.84 32.39 -13.47
C LEU A 14 59.27 33.33 -14.63
N PRO A 15 59.34 34.66 -14.40
CA PRO A 15 59.70 35.64 -15.43
C PRO A 15 61.02 35.34 -16.16
N ASP A 16 61.95 34.63 -15.52
CA ASP A 16 63.26 34.26 -16.07
C ASP A 16 63.27 32.89 -16.79
N GLY A 17 62.09 32.33 -17.11
CA GLY A 17 61.96 31.10 -17.91
C GLY A 17 62.25 29.78 -17.17
N GLN A 18 62.49 29.83 -15.86
CA GLN A 18 62.59 28.64 -15.01
C GLN A 18 61.20 28.18 -14.52
N ILE A 19 61.02 26.86 -14.40
CA ILE A 19 59.79 26.25 -13.89
C ILE A 19 59.65 26.58 -12.40
N ASP A 20 58.48 27.10 -12.00
CA ASP A 20 58.16 27.36 -10.59
C ASP A 20 57.90 26.03 -9.87
N LEU A 21 58.98 25.35 -9.47
CA LEU A 21 58.98 24.10 -8.73
C LEU A 21 58.06 24.11 -7.48
N PRO A 22 58.02 25.18 -6.65
CA PRO A 22 57.07 25.26 -5.54
C PRO A 22 55.60 25.33 -6.00
N LEU A 23 55.28 26.08 -7.05
CA LEU A 23 53.90 26.17 -7.55
C LEU A 23 53.45 24.85 -8.21
N VAL A 24 54.34 24.19 -8.95
CA VAL A 24 54.12 22.85 -9.51
C VAL A 24 53.94 21.83 -8.39
N GLY A 25 54.72 21.90 -7.33
CA GLY A 25 54.56 21.08 -6.13
C GLY A 25 53.18 21.25 -5.49
N ASN A 26 52.68 22.49 -5.41
CA ASN A 26 51.35 22.78 -4.89
C ASN A 26 50.22 22.27 -5.81
N ILE A 27 50.37 22.38 -7.13
CA ILE A 27 49.38 21.86 -8.10
C ILE A 27 49.33 20.33 -8.04
N VAL A 28 50.49 19.67 -7.95
CA VAL A 28 50.57 18.21 -7.81
C VAL A 28 49.98 17.77 -6.47
N ALA A 29 50.27 18.48 -5.37
CA ALA A 29 49.71 18.20 -4.06
C ALA A 29 48.17 18.39 -4.04
N ALA A 30 47.66 19.46 -4.65
CA ALA A 30 46.22 19.72 -4.76
C ALA A 30 45.51 18.66 -5.61
N SER A 31 46.13 18.25 -6.71
CA SER A 31 45.62 17.17 -7.58
C SER A 31 45.64 15.82 -6.85
N LEU A 32 46.69 15.52 -6.08
CA LEU A 32 46.78 14.32 -5.28
C LEU A 32 45.72 14.30 -4.16
N MET A 33 45.46 15.45 -3.54
CA MET A 33 44.42 15.62 -2.53
C MET A 33 43.01 15.48 -3.13
N ALA A 34 42.78 16.01 -4.34
CA ALA A 34 41.51 15.85 -5.05
C ALA A 34 41.29 14.37 -5.44
N VAL A 35 42.33 13.67 -5.89
CA VAL A 35 42.29 12.23 -6.18
C VAL A 35 42.08 11.42 -4.91
N LEU A 36 42.72 11.77 -3.79
CA LEU A 36 42.50 11.11 -2.50
C LEU A 36 41.09 11.36 -1.94
N ALA A 37 40.55 12.57 -2.11
CA ALA A 37 39.18 12.89 -1.74
C ALA A 37 38.17 12.13 -2.62
N LEU A 38 38.44 12.03 -3.93
CA LEU A 38 37.64 11.23 -4.86
C LEU A 38 37.75 9.73 -4.55
N MET A 39 38.94 9.24 -4.19
CA MET A 39 39.17 7.85 -3.76
C MET A 39 38.54 7.56 -2.40
N MET A 40 38.48 8.51 -1.47
CA MET A 40 37.75 8.35 -0.20
C MET A 40 36.23 8.40 -0.42
N TRP A 41 35.77 9.23 -1.35
CA TRP A 41 34.36 9.29 -1.76
C TRP A 41 33.92 8.01 -2.49
N MET A 42 34.77 7.48 -3.38
CA MET A 42 34.54 6.18 -4.05
C MET A 42 34.82 4.98 -3.12
N GLY A 43 35.68 5.15 -2.11
CA GLY A 43 36.21 4.10 -1.24
C GLY A 43 35.32 3.68 -0.07
N GLN A 44 34.11 4.22 0.07
CA GLN A 44 33.10 3.66 0.99
C GLN A 44 32.43 2.38 0.46
N ARG A 45 32.94 1.80 -0.64
CA ARG A 45 32.63 0.44 -1.08
C ARG A 45 33.89 -0.35 -1.40
N THR A 46 34.65 -0.74 -0.38
CA THR A 46 35.43 -2.00 -0.34
C THR A 46 36.15 -2.13 1.01
N GLN A 47 35.50 -2.74 2.00
CA GLN A 47 36.23 -3.40 3.09
C GLN A 47 36.72 -4.75 2.57
N THR A 48 37.88 -4.75 1.92
CA THR A 48 38.79 -5.89 1.82
C THR A 48 40.01 -5.40 1.06
N LEU A 49 41.11 -5.18 1.78
CA LEU A 49 42.51 -5.35 1.36
C LEU A 49 43.42 -4.53 2.29
N ALA A 50 43.80 -5.15 3.40
CA ALA A 50 45.14 -5.01 3.99
C ALA A 50 45.67 -6.44 4.14
N PRO A 51 46.96 -6.75 3.91
CA PRO A 51 48.10 -5.85 4.08
C PRO A 51 49.11 -5.90 2.92
N MET A 52 49.27 -4.82 2.15
CA MET A 52 50.47 -4.63 1.31
C MET A 52 50.77 -3.13 1.20
N SER A 53 51.47 -2.57 2.18
CA SER A 53 52.21 -1.31 2.04
C SER A 53 53.15 -1.05 3.23
N ARG A 54 54.24 -1.82 3.27
CA ARG A 54 55.57 -1.28 3.61
C ARG A 54 56.44 -1.62 2.38
N PRO A 55 57.34 -0.77 1.87
CA PRO A 55 57.89 0.49 2.41
C PRO A 55 57.86 1.67 1.41
N LEU A 56 57.71 2.91 1.87
CA LEU A 56 58.17 4.13 1.14
C LEU A 56 58.16 5.35 2.08
N ALA A 57 58.56 5.15 3.33
CA ALA A 57 58.74 6.22 4.31
C ALA A 57 60.23 6.41 4.61
N HIS A 58 61.01 6.72 3.58
CA HIS A 58 62.37 7.24 3.73
C HIS A 58 62.66 8.15 2.54
N THR A 59 62.13 9.37 2.61
CA THR A 59 62.65 10.60 2.02
C THR A 59 61.60 11.69 2.23
N LEU A 60 62.03 12.82 2.81
CA LEU A 60 61.26 14.03 3.16
C LEU A 60 60.69 14.10 4.60
N GLY A 61 61.29 15.03 5.36
CA GLY A 61 61.12 15.35 6.78
C GLY A 61 59.74 15.15 7.42
N ALA A 62 59.72 14.31 8.45
CA ALA A 62 58.55 13.91 9.24
C ALA A 62 58.05 14.96 10.28
N SER A 63 58.55 16.19 10.30
CA SER A 63 58.20 17.16 11.36
C SER A 63 57.03 18.10 11.02
N ARG A 64 56.68 18.28 9.74
CA ARG A 64 55.56 19.17 9.34
C ARG A 64 54.23 18.46 9.06
N TRP A 65 54.24 17.13 8.92
CA TRP A 65 53.04 16.34 8.64
C TRP A 65 52.20 16.04 9.89
N ARG A 66 52.84 16.00 11.07
CA ARG A 66 52.15 15.74 12.35
C ARG A 66 51.21 16.87 12.77
N SER A 67 51.49 18.13 12.40
CA SER A 67 50.65 19.28 12.77
C SER A 67 49.37 19.38 11.92
N TRP A 68 49.40 18.95 10.66
CA TRP A 68 48.22 18.97 9.79
C TRP A 68 47.29 17.79 10.07
N TRP A 69 47.85 16.62 10.42
CA TRP A 69 47.08 15.47 10.88
C TRP A 69 46.38 15.72 12.22
N THR A 70 47.03 16.44 13.15
CA THR A 70 46.40 16.79 14.44
C THR A 70 45.34 17.88 14.30
N LEU A 71 45.47 18.81 13.35
CA LEU A 71 44.42 19.80 13.04
C LEU A 71 43.21 19.15 12.34
N ALA A 72 43.43 18.20 11.42
CA ALA A 72 42.36 17.50 10.72
C ALA A 72 41.53 16.58 11.65
N LEU A 73 42.13 16.10 12.75
CA LEU A 73 41.46 15.34 13.81
C LEU A 73 40.67 16.21 14.81
N GLN A 74 40.80 17.54 14.74
CA GLN A 74 40.15 18.50 15.66
C GLN A 74 38.98 19.26 15.04
N LEU A 75 38.67 19.06 13.76
CA LEU A 75 37.47 19.60 13.13
C LEU A 75 36.25 18.76 13.55
N PRO A 76 35.24 19.35 14.24
CA PRO A 76 34.00 18.63 14.49
C PRO A 76 33.35 18.31 13.15
N ALA A 77 33.15 17.02 12.87
CA ALA A 77 32.35 16.61 11.72
C ALA A 77 30.98 17.32 11.82
N PRO A 78 30.43 17.88 10.71
CA PRO A 78 29.05 18.33 10.72
C PRO A 78 28.20 17.15 11.20
N PRO A 79 27.19 17.35 12.06
CA PRO A 79 26.39 16.25 12.55
C PRO A 79 25.68 15.61 11.35
N LEU A 80 26.25 14.52 10.84
CA LEU A 80 25.49 13.52 10.12
C LEU A 80 24.40 13.13 11.09
N ALA A 81 23.17 13.53 10.80
CA ALA A 81 22.01 13.19 11.59
C ALA A 81 22.02 11.68 11.78
N LYS A 82 22.45 11.22 12.96
CA LYS A 82 22.37 9.81 13.33
C LYS A 82 20.90 9.45 13.18
N PRO A 83 20.53 8.40 12.42
CA PRO A 83 19.16 7.93 12.45
C PRO A 83 18.82 7.65 13.90
N ARG A 84 17.92 8.48 14.47
CA ARG A 84 17.42 8.33 15.83
C ARG A 84 16.95 6.89 15.98
N PRO A 85 17.25 6.20 17.10
CA PRO A 85 16.72 4.86 17.31
C PRO A 85 15.20 4.93 17.14
N ALA A 86 14.70 4.16 16.17
CA ALA A 86 13.29 4.13 15.84
C ALA A 86 12.56 3.49 17.01
N SER A 87 12.03 4.32 17.91
CA SER A 87 10.79 3.94 18.58
C SER A 87 9.80 3.65 17.45
N THR A 88 9.20 2.47 17.44
CA THR A 88 8.15 2.06 16.49
C THR A 88 6.88 2.87 16.77
N SER A 89 6.96 4.19 16.69
CA SER A 89 5.80 5.06 16.72
C SER A 89 5.02 4.74 15.45
N ALA A 90 3.77 4.33 15.60
CA ALA A 90 2.82 4.18 14.52
C ALA A 90 2.82 5.45 13.65
N ARG A 91 3.19 5.34 12.37
CA ARG A 91 3.39 6.48 11.46
C ARG A 91 2.47 6.35 10.26
N ALA A 92 1.91 7.47 9.83
CA ALA A 92 1.13 7.51 8.59
C ALA A 92 2.06 7.52 7.38
N LEU A 93 1.71 6.76 6.35
CA LEU A 93 2.35 6.83 5.04
C LEU A 93 1.69 7.96 4.25
N SER A 94 2.48 8.91 3.75
CA SER A 94 2.02 9.97 2.86
C SER A 94 2.73 9.82 1.52
N VAL A 95 1.97 9.73 0.45
CA VAL A 95 2.46 9.55 -0.92
C VAL A 95 1.87 10.65 -1.77
N GLU A 96 2.75 11.44 -2.39
CA GLU A 96 2.41 12.38 -3.44
C GLU A 96 3.41 12.13 -4.56
N LEU A 97 2.97 11.55 -5.67
CA LEU A 97 3.89 11.14 -6.73
C LEU A 97 3.39 11.56 -8.08
N ARG A 98 4.35 11.96 -8.91
CA ARG A 98 4.18 12.09 -10.36
C ARG A 98 5.05 11.08 -11.06
N LEU A 99 4.46 10.26 -11.93
CA LEU A 99 5.15 9.28 -12.76
C LEU A 99 4.87 9.58 -14.22
N GLN A 100 5.85 9.28 -15.07
CA GLN A 100 5.66 9.32 -16.51
C GLN A 100 6.02 7.95 -17.07
N GLN A 101 5.04 7.28 -17.62
CA GLN A 101 5.19 6.04 -18.37
C GLN A 101 4.83 6.29 -19.84
N PRO A 102 5.26 5.43 -20.78
CA PRO A 102 4.85 5.54 -22.17
C PRO A 102 3.32 5.57 -22.27
N GLY A 103 2.77 6.69 -22.72
CA GLY A 103 1.31 6.90 -22.88
C GLY A 103 0.55 7.34 -21.62
N LEU A 104 1.18 7.50 -20.45
CA LEU A 104 0.46 7.82 -19.20
C LEU A 104 1.25 8.75 -18.24
N ASP A 105 0.62 9.86 -17.83
CA ASP A 105 1.11 10.78 -16.77
C ASP A 105 0.31 10.51 -15.49
N ILE A 106 0.93 9.83 -14.53
CA ILE A 106 0.28 9.42 -13.29
C ILE A 106 0.51 10.50 -12.23
N ARG A 107 -0.56 10.97 -11.58
CA ARG A 107 -0.53 11.92 -10.46
C ARG A 107 -1.49 11.45 -9.38
N ALA A 108 -0.93 11.14 -8.22
CA ALA A 108 -1.70 10.70 -7.07
C ALA A 108 -1.13 11.28 -5.77
N GLN A 109 -2.04 11.64 -4.88
CA GLN A 109 -1.77 12.12 -3.53
C GLN A 109 -2.70 11.42 -2.54
N PHE A 110 -2.16 10.67 -1.60
CA PHE A 110 -2.95 10.00 -0.58
C PHE A 110 -2.15 9.82 0.70
N ARG A 111 -2.88 9.66 1.80
CA ARG A 111 -2.32 9.44 3.13
C ARG A 111 -3.02 8.25 3.78
N VAL A 112 -2.24 7.31 4.29
CA VAL A 112 -2.73 6.12 4.99
C VAL A 112 -2.32 6.23 6.45
N PRO A 113 -3.28 6.41 7.38
CA PRO A 113 -3.00 6.38 8.81
C PRO A 113 -2.44 5.02 9.25
N PRO A 114 -1.68 4.97 10.36
CA PRO A 114 -1.23 3.69 10.90
C PRO A 114 -2.41 2.83 11.32
N GLY A 115 -2.34 1.54 11.00
CA GLY A 115 -3.39 0.57 11.31
C GLY A 115 -4.62 0.65 10.41
N ARG A 116 -4.55 1.42 9.32
CA ARG A 116 -5.58 1.45 8.28
C ARG A 116 -5.09 0.88 6.96
N VAL A 117 -6.05 0.49 6.14
CA VAL A 117 -5.87 -0.05 4.79
C VAL A 117 -6.45 0.91 3.77
N CYS A 118 -5.62 1.36 2.83
CA CYS A 118 -6.09 2.10 1.66
C CYS A 118 -5.99 1.21 0.43
N ALA A 119 -7.10 1.00 -0.28
CA ALA A 119 -7.08 0.31 -1.56
C ALA A 119 -6.95 1.29 -2.72
N LEU A 120 -6.07 1.00 -3.67
CA LEU A 120 -5.99 1.71 -4.94
C LEU A 120 -6.74 0.91 -6.00
N VAL A 121 -7.75 1.53 -6.61
CA VAL A 121 -8.68 0.87 -7.53
C VAL A 121 -8.81 1.69 -8.81
N GLY A 122 -9.16 1.05 -9.93
CA GLY A 122 -9.09 1.63 -11.26
C GLY A 122 -8.90 0.56 -12.33
N ARG A 123 -9.20 0.91 -13.59
CA ARG A 123 -9.29 -0.04 -14.71
C ARG A 123 -7.94 -0.53 -15.26
N GLU A 124 -6.86 0.15 -14.90
CA GLU A 124 -5.51 -0.14 -15.37
C GLU A 124 -4.63 -0.60 -14.19
N PRO A 125 -4.53 -1.91 -13.92
CA PRO A 125 -3.76 -2.43 -12.79
C PRO A 125 -2.29 -1.98 -12.82
N ALA A 126 -1.69 -1.93 -14.01
CA ALA A 126 -0.31 -1.50 -14.20
C ALA A 126 -0.03 -0.10 -13.64
N THR A 127 -1.00 0.81 -13.71
CA THR A 127 -0.91 2.19 -13.21
C THR A 127 -0.82 2.22 -11.68
N GLN A 128 -1.60 1.37 -11.00
CA GLN A 128 -1.60 1.28 -9.54
C GLN A 128 -0.34 0.59 -9.03
N SER A 129 0.06 -0.52 -9.66
CA SER A 129 1.30 -1.25 -9.37
C SER A 129 2.51 -0.33 -9.54
N ALA A 130 2.57 0.46 -10.61
CA ALA A 130 3.64 1.45 -10.82
C ALA A 130 3.71 2.50 -9.70
N LEU A 131 2.55 2.99 -9.23
CA LEU A 131 2.48 3.93 -8.12
C LEU A 131 3.05 3.34 -6.82
N LEU A 132 2.72 2.09 -6.51
CA LEU A 132 3.29 1.37 -5.36
C LEU A 132 4.79 1.16 -5.50
N GLN A 133 5.25 0.69 -6.66
CA GLN A 133 6.67 0.46 -6.92
C GLN A 133 7.48 1.77 -6.83
N ALA A 134 6.93 2.90 -7.29
CA ALA A 134 7.58 4.19 -7.19
C ALA A 134 7.67 4.67 -5.72
N ALA A 135 6.60 4.48 -4.95
CA ALA A 135 6.60 4.75 -3.52
C ALA A 135 7.66 3.90 -2.78
N ALA A 136 7.78 2.62 -3.15
CA ALA A 136 8.82 1.71 -2.65
C ALA A 136 10.24 2.07 -3.13
N GLY A 137 10.38 2.87 -4.20
CA GLY A 137 11.66 3.25 -4.80
C GLY A 137 12.22 2.23 -5.77
N LEU A 138 11.40 1.28 -6.21
CA LEU A 138 11.76 0.25 -7.19
C LEU A 138 11.80 0.82 -8.61
N ILE A 139 10.96 1.83 -8.90
CA ILE A 139 11.00 2.59 -10.14
C ILE A 139 11.19 4.09 -9.86
N PRO A 140 11.81 4.85 -10.77
CA PRO A 140 12.04 6.28 -10.56
C PRO A 140 10.74 7.07 -10.65
N ALA A 141 10.55 8.00 -9.72
CA ALA A 141 9.49 9.01 -9.79
C ALA A 141 9.99 10.28 -10.47
N LYS A 142 9.11 10.96 -11.22
CA LYS A 142 9.40 12.23 -11.89
C LYS A 142 9.39 13.41 -10.91
N GLY A 143 8.61 13.31 -9.85
CA GLY A 143 8.54 14.31 -8.79
C GLY A 143 7.53 13.94 -7.70
N GLY A 144 7.38 14.85 -6.74
CA GLY A 144 6.54 14.66 -5.56
C GLY A 144 7.35 14.28 -4.32
N ARG A 145 6.67 13.73 -3.32
CA ARG A 145 7.19 13.41 -1.99
C ARG A 145 6.58 12.11 -1.45
N VAL A 146 7.41 11.28 -0.82
CA VAL A 146 6.99 10.11 -0.04
C VAL A 146 7.54 10.26 1.37
N ALA A 147 6.68 10.13 2.38
CA ALA A 147 7.06 10.30 3.78
C ALA A 147 6.36 9.31 4.72
N LEU A 148 7.05 8.95 5.81
CA LEU A 148 6.50 8.20 6.95
C LEU A 148 6.47 9.12 8.18
N GLY A 149 5.29 9.65 8.49
CA GLY A 149 5.15 10.73 9.47
C GLY A 149 5.96 11.95 9.04
N GLN A 150 6.98 12.30 9.83
CA GLN A 150 7.89 13.42 9.52
C GLN A 150 9.12 12.99 8.71
N ASP A 151 9.38 11.69 8.59
CA ASP A 151 10.57 11.18 7.91
C ASP A 151 10.34 11.12 6.40
N THR A 152 10.97 12.02 5.66
CA THR A 152 10.94 12.04 4.19
C THR A 152 11.80 10.90 3.61
N LEU A 153 11.18 10.03 2.81
CA LEU A 153 11.84 8.92 2.11
C LEU A 153 12.28 9.30 0.70
N TYR A 154 11.44 10.11 0.04
CA TYR A 154 11.68 10.67 -1.27
C TYR A 154 11.12 12.09 -1.33
N ASP A 155 11.85 13.01 -1.93
CA ASP A 155 11.39 14.36 -2.26
C ASP A 155 12.19 14.86 -3.47
N GLY A 156 11.49 15.03 -4.58
CA GLY A 156 12.10 15.48 -5.83
C GLY A 156 12.65 16.91 -5.76
N THR A 157 12.05 17.77 -4.93
CA THR A 157 12.46 19.18 -4.79
C THR A 157 13.65 19.32 -3.85
N ALA A 158 13.63 18.64 -2.71
CA ALA A 158 14.71 18.61 -1.74
C ALA A 158 15.86 17.65 -2.13
N ARG A 159 15.75 16.98 -3.29
CA ARG A 159 16.69 15.97 -3.80
C ARG A 159 16.97 14.83 -2.80
N VAL A 160 15.95 14.46 -2.03
CA VAL A 160 16.02 13.30 -1.13
C VAL A 160 15.53 12.07 -1.90
N ASN A 161 16.33 11.03 -1.94
CA ASN A 161 15.93 9.75 -2.50
C ASN A 161 16.62 8.62 -1.75
N LEU A 162 15.99 8.14 -0.68
CA LEU A 162 16.54 7.02 0.08
C LEU A 162 16.53 5.75 -0.78
N PRO A 163 17.61 4.94 -0.74
CA PRO A 163 17.63 3.66 -1.41
C PRO A 163 16.57 2.73 -0.80
N VAL A 164 16.02 1.81 -1.60
CA VAL A 164 14.90 0.92 -1.26
C VAL A 164 15.03 0.30 0.13
N HIS A 165 16.19 -0.28 0.45
CA HIS A 165 16.44 -0.94 1.74
C HIS A 165 16.43 -0.01 2.96
N GLN A 166 16.60 1.31 2.79
CA GLN A 166 16.52 2.31 3.87
C GLN A 166 15.12 2.87 4.06
N ARG A 167 14.21 2.66 3.08
CA ARG A 167 12.84 3.18 3.15
C ARG A 167 11.97 2.45 4.18
N ARG A 168 12.33 1.21 4.53
CA ARG A 168 11.56 0.32 5.44
C ARG A 168 10.08 0.15 5.00
N LEU A 169 9.84 0.27 3.70
CA LEU A 169 8.59 -0.11 3.06
C LEU A 169 8.78 -1.53 2.53
N VAL A 170 7.80 -2.39 2.73
CA VAL A 170 7.81 -3.72 2.11
C VAL A 170 6.78 -3.76 1.00
N TRP A 171 7.24 -4.10 -0.19
CA TRP A 171 6.40 -4.37 -1.35
C TRP A 171 6.30 -5.89 -1.55
N LEU A 172 5.08 -6.38 -1.73
CA LEU A 172 4.77 -7.78 -1.99
C LEU A 172 3.78 -7.86 -3.14
N ASP A 173 4.08 -8.68 -4.13
CA ASP A 173 3.19 -8.99 -5.25
C ASP A 173 2.74 -10.47 -5.23
N ALA A 174 2.00 -10.87 -6.26
CA ALA A 174 1.53 -12.22 -6.47
C ALA A 174 2.63 -13.30 -6.46
N HIS A 175 3.89 -12.95 -6.79
CA HIS A 175 4.98 -13.91 -6.93
C HIS A 175 5.71 -14.21 -5.63
N ALA A 176 5.42 -13.47 -4.55
CA ALA A 176 5.96 -13.65 -3.19
C ALA A 176 7.50 -13.52 -3.05
N HIS A 177 8.26 -13.49 -4.15
CA HIS A 177 9.71 -13.28 -4.27
C HIS A 177 10.55 -14.05 -3.24
N LEU A 178 10.25 -15.33 -3.00
CA LEU A 178 11.02 -16.16 -2.06
C LEU A 178 12.38 -16.57 -2.64
N PHE A 179 13.41 -16.60 -1.81
CA PHE A 179 14.73 -17.07 -2.22
C PHE A 179 14.72 -18.59 -2.38
N ALA A 180 14.75 -19.06 -3.62
CA ALA A 180 14.62 -20.48 -3.96
C ALA A 180 15.68 -21.39 -3.33
N HIS A 181 16.89 -20.87 -3.09
CA HIS A 181 18.00 -21.61 -2.49
C HIS A 181 17.95 -21.68 -0.96
N LEU A 182 17.10 -20.88 -0.30
CA LEU A 182 16.93 -20.89 1.14
C LEU A 182 15.72 -21.73 1.53
N SER A 183 15.77 -22.37 2.71
CA SER A 183 14.57 -22.94 3.32
C SER A 183 13.57 -21.85 3.73
N VAL A 184 12.36 -22.23 4.14
CA VAL A 184 11.40 -21.32 4.76
C VAL A 184 12.03 -20.61 5.96
N ARG A 185 12.71 -21.36 6.84
CA ARG A 185 13.46 -20.77 7.97
C ARG A 185 14.50 -19.75 7.49
N GLY A 186 15.23 -20.05 6.42
CA GLY A 186 16.21 -19.14 5.83
C GLY A 186 15.57 -17.86 5.28
N ASN A 187 14.46 -17.99 4.56
CA ASN A 187 13.69 -16.86 4.03
C ASN A 187 13.18 -15.95 5.17
N LEU A 188 12.60 -16.53 6.21
CA LEU A 188 12.10 -15.77 7.37
C LEU A 188 13.24 -15.05 8.11
N ARG A 189 14.37 -15.75 8.36
CA ARG A 189 15.53 -15.16 9.03
C ARG A 189 16.21 -14.08 8.21
N TYR A 190 16.14 -14.14 6.88
CA TYR A 190 16.68 -13.09 6.02
C TYR A 190 16.01 -11.73 6.27
N GLY A 191 14.72 -11.72 6.63
CA GLY A 191 14.01 -10.50 6.96
C GLY A 191 14.50 -9.82 8.24
N LEU A 192 15.11 -10.56 9.18
CA LEU A 192 15.48 -10.03 10.49
C LEU A 192 16.57 -8.95 10.39
N PRO A 193 16.34 -7.74 10.94
CA PRO A 193 17.35 -6.69 11.01
C PRO A 193 18.56 -7.13 11.84
N ARG A 194 19.75 -6.63 11.48
CA ARG A 194 20.95 -6.76 12.32
C ARG A 194 20.86 -5.76 13.48
N GLY A 195 20.86 -6.23 14.72
CA GLY A 195 20.84 -5.40 15.93
C GLY A 195 19.81 -5.85 16.97
N THR A 196 19.73 -5.12 18.08
CA THR A 196 18.76 -5.39 19.15
C THR A 196 17.32 -5.13 18.67
N ALA A 197 16.42 -6.02 19.04
CA ALA A 197 15.00 -5.86 18.79
C ALA A 197 14.39 -4.82 19.77
N PRO A 198 13.54 -3.89 19.29
CA PRO A 198 12.59 -3.22 20.17
C PRO A 198 11.73 -4.25 20.92
N ALA A 199 11.30 -3.93 22.14
CA ALA A 199 10.47 -4.83 22.94
C ALA A 199 9.17 -5.25 22.23
N ASP A 200 8.59 -4.34 21.43
CA ASP A 200 7.32 -4.57 20.71
C ASP A 200 7.50 -5.14 19.29
N ALA A 201 8.72 -5.53 18.90
CA ALA A 201 8.97 -6.06 17.56
C ALA A 201 8.43 -7.49 17.42
N PRO A 202 7.88 -7.85 16.24
CA PRO A 202 7.44 -9.23 15.99
C PRO A 202 8.61 -10.21 16.16
N ASP A 203 8.43 -11.16 17.09
CA ASP A 203 9.39 -12.23 17.30
C ASP A 203 9.25 -13.32 16.23
N PHE A 204 10.37 -13.97 15.91
CA PHE A 204 10.42 -15.08 14.97
C PHE A 204 9.43 -16.20 15.35
N THR A 205 9.41 -16.60 16.62
CA THR A 205 8.55 -17.69 17.09
C THR A 205 7.08 -17.30 17.00
N GLN A 206 6.76 -16.05 17.37
CA GLN A 206 5.41 -15.52 17.30
C GLN A 206 4.88 -15.49 15.86
N ILE A 207 5.68 -15.00 14.91
CA ILE A 207 5.29 -14.94 13.49
C ILE A 207 5.14 -16.35 12.90
N VAL A 208 6.03 -17.28 13.24
CA VAL A 208 5.93 -18.68 12.79
C VAL A 208 4.66 -19.35 13.30
N ALA A 209 4.29 -19.10 14.56
CA ALA A 209 3.07 -19.64 15.14
C ALA A 209 1.82 -19.02 14.50
N TRP A 210 1.76 -17.69 14.39
CA TRP A 210 0.58 -16.98 13.85
C TRP A 210 0.32 -17.28 12.38
N LEU A 211 1.37 -17.49 11.57
CA LEU A 211 1.24 -17.86 10.16
C LEU A 211 1.25 -19.39 9.92
N GLU A 212 1.21 -20.18 11.00
CA GLU A 212 1.19 -21.65 10.95
C GLU A 212 2.34 -22.27 10.13
N LEU A 213 3.54 -21.67 10.21
CA LEU A 213 4.70 -22.05 9.40
C LEU A 213 5.59 -23.12 10.03
N ALA A 214 5.29 -23.58 11.25
CA ALA A 214 6.17 -24.43 12.05
C ALA A 214 6.63 -25.70 11.32
N THR A 215 5.69 -26.41 10.68
CA THR A 215 5.96 -27.65 9.93
C THR A 215 6.63 -27.39 8.57
N LEU A 216 6.57 -26.15 8.08
CA LEU A 216 7.11 -25.74 6.78
C LEU A 216 8.55 -25.23 6.88
N LEU A 217 9.04 -24.88 8.07
CA LEU A 217 10.39 -24.35 8.32
C LEU A 217 11.55 -25.05 7.57
N PRO A 218 11.62 -26.41 7.51
CA PRO A 218 12.70 -27.09 6.82
C PRO A 218 12.54 -27.13 5.28
N ARG A 219 11.33 -26.89 4.76
CA ARG A 219 11.03 -26.98 3.33
C ARG A 219 11.66 -25.83 2.53
N ARG A 220 11.82 -26.04 1.23
CA ARG A 220 12.21 -24.99 0.26
C ARG A 220 10.98 -24.45 -0.49
N PRO A 221 11.03 -23.23 -1.07
CA PRO A 221 9.90 -22.61 -1.75
C PRO A 221 9.23 -23.48 -2.83
N ALA A 222 10.00 -24.29 -3.56
CA ALA A 222 9.48 -25.19 -4.59
C ALA A 222 8.56 -26.31 -4.05
N GLN A 223 8.57 -26.54 -2.73
CA GLN A 223 7.76 -27.57 -2.05
C GLN A 223 6.50 -26.98 -1.40
N LEU A 224 6.19 -25.72 -1.67
CA LEU A 224 5.10 -24.97 -1.04
C LEU A 224 3.95 -24.73 -2.02
N THR A 225 2.72 -24.81 -1.52
CA THR A 225 1.53 -24.33 -2.24
C THR A 225 1.59 -22.81 -2.42
N ALA A 226 0.76 -22.25 -3.30
CA ALA A 226 0.71 -20.79 -3.51
C ALA A 226 0.37 -20.03 -2.21
N SER A 227 -0.63 -20.50 -1.46
CA SER A 227 -1.01 -19.94 -0.15
C SER A 227 0.14 -19.98 0.86
N GLN A 228 0.84 -21.12 0.95
CA GLN A 228 2.01 -21.25 1.82
C GLN A 228 3.14 -20.30 1.42
N ARG A 229 3.37 -20.07 0.12
CA ARG A 229 4.37 -19.07 -0.34
C ARG A 229 4.01 -17.67 0.11
N VAL A 230 2.74 -17.28 0.00
CA VAL A 230 2.24 -15.98 0.48
C VAL A 230 2.44 -15.84 1.99
N ARG A 231 2.06 -16.86 2.80
CA ARG A 231 2.32 -16.86 4.26
C ARG A 231 3.79 -16.67 4.58
N VAL A 232 4.69 -17.40 3.91
CA VAL A 232 6.13 -17.26 4.14
C VAL A 232 6.64 -15.87 3.76
N ALA A 233 6.14 -15.29 2.67
CA ALA A 233 6.50 -13.94 2.24
C ALA A 233 6.00 -12.86 3.20
N LEU A 234 4.76 -12.99 3.70
CA LEU A 234 4.21 -12.14 4.77
C LEU A 234 5.05 -12.26 6.05
N GLY A 235 5.41 -13.48 6.45
CA GLY A 235 6.27 -13.70 7.62
C GLY A 235 7.63 -13.00 7.49
N ARG A 236 8.28 -13.16 6.33
CA ARG A 236 9.55 -12.47 6.02
C ARG A 236 9.38 -10.94 6.04
N ALA A 237 8.28 -10.44 5.46
CA ALA A 237 7.96 -9.03 5.45
C ALA A 237 7.80 -8.48 6.86
N LEU A 238 6.99 -9.10 7.71
CA LEU A 238 6.73 -8.64 9.07
C LEU A 238 7.98 -8.71 9.96
N LEU A 239 8.80 -9.76 9.83
CA LEU A 239 10.05 -9.90 10.57
C LEU A 239 11.08 -8.80 10.24
N SER A 240 10.94 -8.14 9.09
CA SER A 240 11.75 -6.97 8.73
C SER A 240 11.39 -5.68 9.47
N ARG A 241 10.36 -5.72 10.31
CA ARG A 241 9.83 -4.57 11.07
C ARG A 241 9.48 -3.41 10.13
N PRO A 242 8.58 -3.64 9.16
CA PRO A 242 8.23 -2.64 8.17
C PRO A 242 7.54 -1.46 8.83
N GLN A 243 7.65 -0.28 8.21
CA GLN A 243 6.86 0.90 8.59
C GLN A 243 5.65 1.11 7.69
N ALA A 244 5.53 0.38 6.58
CA ALA A 244 4.31 0.24 5.80
C ALA A 244 4.38 -1.02 4.94
N LEU A 245 3.22 -1.55 4.56
CA LEU A 245 3.08 -2.64 3.59
C LEU A 245 2.41 -2.13 2.32
N LEU A 246 2.97 -2.50 1.18
CA LEU A 246 2.46 -2.20 -0.16
C LEU A 246 2.18 -3.54 -0.84
N LEU A 247 0.91 -3.92 -0.93
CA LEU A 247 0.47 -5.21 -1.45
C LEU A 247 -0.10 -5.03 -2.85
N ASP A 248 0.43 -5.77 -3.81
CA ASP A 248 0.11 -5.66 -5.23
C ASP A 248 -0.42 -6.97 -5.79
N ASN A 249 -1.75 -7.15 -5.75
CA ASN A 249 -2.44 -8.40 -6.06
C ASN A 249 -1.81 -9.60 -5.29
N PRO A 250 -1.71 -9.54 -3.95
CA PRO A 250 -0.96 -10.51 -3.16
C PRO A 250 -1.48 -11.95 -3.30
N LEU A 251 -2.76 -12.12 -3.66
CA LEU A 251 -3.41 -13.41 -3.84
C LEU A 251 -3.50 -13.84 -5.30
N GLY A 252 -2.73 -13.23 -6.22
CA GLY A 252 -2.82 -13.44 -7.67
C GLY A 252 -2.63 -14.89 -8.11
N GLU A 253 -1.71 -15.62 -7.46
CA GLU A 253 -1.43 -17.03 -7.76
C GLU A 253 -2.21 -18.01 -6.89
N VAL A 254 -2.98 -17.53 -5.91
CA VAL A 254 -3.66 -18.39 -4.95
C VAL A 254 -5.02 -18.85 -5.51
N PRO A 255 -5.38 -20.14 -5.40
CA PRO A 255 -6.72 -20.61 -5.76
C PRO A 255 -7.83 -19.93 -4.94
N ALA A 256 -8.97 -19.64 -5.56
CA ALA A 256 -10.07 -18.88 -4.93
C ALA A 256 -10.59 -19.46 -3.61
N HIS A 257 -10.62 -20.79 -3.48
CA HIS A 257 -11.09 -21.47 -2.27
C HIS A 257 -10.16 -21.29 -1.06
N GLU A 258 -8.92 -20.81 -1.26
CA GLU A 258 -7.96 -20.52 -0.19
C GLU A 258 -7.86 -19.02 0.14
N HIS A 259 -8.66 -18.17 -0.52
CA HIS A 259 -8.58 -16.71 -0.33
C HIS A 259 -9.08 -16.28 1.04
N ASP A 260 -10.19 -16.85 1.51
CA ASP A 260 -10.85 -16.37 2.73
C ASP A 260 -9.91 -16.39 3.93
N GLU A 261 -9.18 -17.48 4.13
CA GLU A 261 -8.21 -17.64 5.23
C GLU A 261 -7.06 -16.62 5.13
N LEU A 262 -6.58 -16.34 3.91
CA LEU A 262 -5.51 -15.35 3.71
C LEU A 262 -6.02 -13.92 3.85
N LEU A 263 -7.25 -13.63 3.46
CA LEU A 263 -7.87 -12.33 3.63
C LEU A 263 -8.06 -12.00 5.12
N ASP A 264 -8.45 -12.98 5.94
CA ASP A 264 -8.51 -12.80 7.39
C ASP A 264 -7.14 -12.46 7.98
N LEU A 265 -6.09 -13.21 7.58
CA LEU A 265 -4.72 -12.90 7.99
C LEU A 265 -4.28 -11.49 7.55
N LEU A 266 -4.62 -11.07 6.33
CA LEU A 266 -4.30 -9.73 5.83
C LEU A 266 -5.04 -8.62 6.59
N ALA A 267 -6.31 -8.85 6.96
CA ALA A 267 -7.13 -7.89 7.71
C ALA A 267 -6.57 -7.62 9.12
N GLU A 268 -5.96 -8.62 9.75
CA GLU A 268 -5.36 -8.49 11.08
C GLU A 268 -4.07 -7.64 11.09
N ILE A 269 -3.32 -7.62 9.98
CA ILE A 269 -1.97 -7.05 9.94
C ILE A 269 -1.91 -5.57 10.34
N PRO A 270 -2.65 -4.66 9.69
CA PRO A 270 -2.59 -3.24 10.02
C PRO A 270 -2.89 -3.01 11.50
N ARG A 271 -3.89 -3.69 12.05
CA ARG A 271 -4.36 -3.51 13.43
C ARG A 271 -3.35 -4.03 14.44
N ARG A 272 -2.84 -5.23 14.20
CA ARG A 272 -1.92 -5.93 15.10
C ARG A 272 -0.56 -5.24 15.20
N TRP A 273 -0.03 -4.73 14.10
CA TRP A 273 1.29 -4.08 14.07
C TRP A 273 1.23 -2.55 13.96
N ARG A 274 0.03 -1.96 13.88
CA ARG A 274 -0.22 -0.51 13.74
C ARG A 274 0.55 0.12 12.59
N ILE A 275 0.65 -0.59 11.47
CA ILE A 275 1.32 -0.12 10.24
C ILE A 275 0.28 0.24 9.17
N PRO A 276 0.51 1.30 8.37
CA PRO A 276 -0.31 1.58 7.21
C PRO A 276 -0.11 0.50 6.14
N MET A 277 -1.21 0.12 5.49
CA MET A 277 -1.22 -0.85 4.40
C MET A 277 -1.87 -0.22 3.16
N VAL A 278 -1.21 -0.38 2.01
CA VAL A 278 -1.78 -0.03 0.70
C VAL A 278 -2.01 -1.31 -0.08
N LEU A 279 -3.22 -1.48 -0.60
CA LEU A 279 -3.63 -2.68 -1.34
C LEU A 279 -3.99 -2.30 -2.78
N VAL A 280 -3.44 -3.02 -3.74
CA VAL A 280 -3.91 -3.06 -5.12
C VAL A 280 -4.50 -4.44 -5.34
N SER A 281 -5.75 -4.52 -5.77
CA SER A 281 -6.37 -5.79 -6.12
C SER A 281 -7.30 -5.62 -7.31
N PRO A 282 -7.26 -6.56 -8.29
CA PRO A 282 -8.24 -6.60 -9.37
C PRO A 282 -9.61 -7.12 -8.90
N ARG A 283 -9.70 -7.63 -7.67
CA ARG A 283 -10.90 -8.27 -7.12
C ARG A 283 -11.56 -7.34 -6.10
N MET A 284 -12.73 -6.83 -6.46
CA MET A 284 -13.48 -5.94 -5.57
C MET A 284 -13.89 -6.62 -4.26
N SER A 285 -14.10 -7.93 -4.23
CA SER A 285 -14.38 -8.67 -3.00
C SER A 285 -13.27 -8.51 -1.96
N GLU A 286 -12.00 -8.46 -2.39
CA GLU A 286 -10.85 -8.23 -1.50
C GLU A 286 -10.81 -6.79 -1.01
N VAL A 287 -11.09 -5.83 -1.90
CA VAL A 287 -11.18 -4.40 -1.56
C VAL A 287 -12.27 -4.15 -0.52
N VAL A 288 -13.48 -4.69 -0.74
CA VAL A 288 -14.62 -4.54 0.17
C VAL A 288 -14.32 -5.09 1.56
N ARG A 289 -13.61 -6.23 1.61
CA ARG A 289 -13.26 -6.90 2.87
C ARG A 289 -12.13 -6.21 3.63
N LEU A 290 -11.11 -5.72 2.92
CA LEU A 290 -9.87 -5.22 3.54
C LEU A 290 -9.81 -3.70 3.70
N ALA A 291 -10.40 -2.94 2.79
CA ALA A 291 -10.15 -1.50 2.69
C ALA A 291 -10.96 -0.69 3.70
N ASP A 292 -10.27 0.19 4.43
CA ASP A 292 -10.89 1.27 5.18
C ASP A 292 -11.26 2.44 4.24
N ASP A 293 -10.28 2.81 3.41
CA ASP A 293 -10.36 3.92 2.47
C ASP A 293 -10.06 3.39 1.05
N VAL A 294 -10.68 4.00 0.04
CA VAL A 294 -10.48 3.67 -1.37
C VAL A 294 -10.05 4.91 -2.13
N LEU A 295 -9.01 4.76 -2.95
CA LEU A 295 -8.56 5.73 -3.94
C LEU A 295 -8.88 5.21 -5.34
N VAL A 296 -9.68 5.94 -6.10
CA VAL A 296 -10.00 5.60 -7.48
C VAL A 296 -9.08 6.37 -8.42
N LEU A 297 -8.35 5.64 -9.27
CA LEU A 297 -7.53 6.18 -10.35
C LEU A 297 -8.22 5.98 -11.71
N HIS A 298 -8.26 7.05 -12.50
CA HIS A 298 -8.74 7.07 -13.87
C HIS A 298 -7.78 7.89 -14.74
N GLU A 299 -7.29 7.30 -15.83
CA GLU A 299 -6.34 7.94 -16.77
C GLU A 299 -5.13 8.57 -16.06
N GLY A 300 -4.59 7.83 -15.08
CA GLY A 300 -3.44 8.28 -14.29
C GLY A 300 -3.75 9.36 -13.24
N ARG A 301 -4.99 9.81 -13.07
CA ARG A 301 -5.37 10.83 -12.08
C ARG A 301 -6.32 10.28 -11.03
N MET A 302 -6.33 10.91 -9.86
CA MET A 302 -7.31 10.63 -8.83
C MET A 302 -8.69 11.12 -9.26
N ALA A 303 -9.64 10.19 -9.37
CA ALA A 303 -11.04 10.49 -9.64
C ALA A 303 -11.82 10.68 -8.33
N SER A 304 -11.54 9.87 -7.31
CA SER A 304 -12.19 9.95 -6.00
C SER A 304 -11.32 9.36 -4.90
N ALA A 305 -11.54 9.78 -3.66
CA ALA A 305 -10.84 9.31 -2.48
C ALA A 305 -11.75 9.43 -1.25
N GLY A 306 -11.82 8.40 -0.41
CA GLY A 306 -12.60 8.46 0.82
C GLY A 306 -12.88 7.09 1.44
N PRO A 307 -13.76 7.03 2.45
CA PRO A 307 -14.19 5.77 3.06
C PRO A 307 -14.72 4.78 2.03
N ALA A 308 -14.36 3.51 2.18
CA ALA A 308 -14.71 2.46 1.21
C ALA A 308 -16.23 2.37 0.97
N THR A 309 -17.04 2.44 2.02
CA THR A 309 -18.51 2.37 1.93
C THR A 309 -19.10 3.53 1.13
N GLN A 310 -18.54 4.73 1.23
CA GLN A 310 -18.99 5.90 0.50
C GLN A 310 -18.58 5.83 -0.98
N VAL A 311 -17.30 5.55 -1.23
CA VAL A 311 -16.74 5.53 -2.60
C VAL A 311 -17.31 4.37 -3.42
N LEU A 312 -17.45 3.18 -2.82
CA LEU A 312 -17.94 1.99 -3.53
C LEU A 312 -19.47 1.98 -3.69
N SER A 313 -20.20 2.82 -2.96
CA SER A 313 -21.66 2.96 -3.12
C SER A 313 -22.03 4.11 -4.07
N ASP A 314 -21.07 4.89 -4.55
CA ASP A 314 -21.29 5.86 -5.62
C ASP A 314 -21.60 5.13 -6.94
N VAL A 315 -22.77 5.41 -7.51
CA VAL A 315 -23.28 4.81 -8.75
C VAL A 315 -22.32 4.97 -9.93
N SER A 316 -21.78 6.17 -10.11
CA SER A 316 -20.92 6.49 -11.27
C SER A 316 -19.58 5.78 -11.16
N LEU A 317 -19.00 5.76 -9.96
CA LEU A 317 -17.71 5.14 -9.70
C LEU A 317 -17.80 3.61 -9.71
N SER A 318 -18.80 3.02 -9.05
CA SER A 318 -19.02 1.58 -9.06
C SER A 318 -19.28 1.05 -10.47
N THR A 319 -20.08 1.74 -11.28
CA THR A 319 -20.30 1.41 -12.70
C THR A 319 -19.01 1.52 -13.50
N PHE A 320 -18.17 2.53 -13.23
CA PHE A 320 -16.86 2.67 -13.86
C PHE A 320 -15.90 1.51 -13.51
N LEU A 321 -15.94 1.02 -12.26
CA LEU A 321 -15.04 0.01 -11.74
C LEU A 321 -15.47 -1.42 -12.10
N GLU A 322 -16.77 -1.73 -12.02
CA GLU A 322 -17.30 -3.09 -12.11
C GLU A 322 -18.31 -3.29 -13.25
N GLY A 323 -18.66 -2.22 -13.98
CA GLY A 323 -19.63 -2.29 -15.07
C GLY A 323 -20.98 -2.80 -14.57
N THR A 324 -21.44 -3.93 -15.12
CA THR A 324 -22.73 -4.54 -14.74
C THR A 324 -22.72 -5.27 -13.39
N ASP A 325 -21.52 -5.56 -12.85
CA ASP A 325 -21.35 -6.14 -11.50
C ASP A 325 -21.35 -5.09 -10.39
N ALA A 326 -21.48 -3.81 -10.77
CA ALA A 326 -21.54 -2.70 -9.85
C ALA A 326 -22.69 -2.85 -8.84
N GLY A 327 -22.42 -2.39 -7.63
CA GLY A 327 -23.33 -2.50 -6.52
C GLY A 327 -23.05 -1.47 -5.43
N CYS A 328 -23.68 -1.67 -4.29
CA CYS A 328 -23.44 -0.90 -3.08
C CYS A 328 -22.88 -1.80 -1.99
N VAL A 329 -22.16 -1.18 -1.06
CA VAL A 329 -21.57 -1.85 0.09
C VAL A 329 -22.16 -1.22 1.34
N ILE A 330 -22.91 -2.03 2.09
CA ILE A 330 -23.55 -1.62 3.34
C ILE A 330 -22.91 -2.37 4.50
N GLU A 331 -22.81 -1.71 5.65
CA GLU A 331 -22.31 -2.31 6.89
C GLU A 331 -23.49 -2.75 7.76
N GLY A 332 -23.34 -3.88 8.43
CA GLY A 332 -24.36 -4.46 9.31
C GLY A 332 -23.78 -5.33 10.40
N VAL A 333 -24.65 -5.82 11.29
CA VAL A 333 -24.26 -6.67 12.43
C VAL A 333 -25.07 -7.95 12.42
N VAL A 334 -24.40 -9.10 12.60
CA VAL A 334 -25.07 -10.40 12.67
C VAL A 334 -25.95 -10.47 13.91
N ARG A 335 -27.24 -10.77 13.76
CA ARG A 335 -28.21 -10.85 14.87
C ARG A 335 -28.52 -12.26 15.30
N ARG A 336 -28.70 -13.17 14.35
CA ARG A 336 -29.02 -14.58 14.64
C ARG A 336 -28.72 -15.48 13.45
N HIS A 337 -28.57 -16.77 13.75
CA HIS A 337 -28.53 -17.84 12.76
C HIS A 337 -29.78 -18.70 12.90
N ASP A 338 -30.44 -18.97 11.79
CA ASP A 338 -31.51 -19.94 11.71
C ASP A 338 -30.95 -21.27 11.20
N LEU A 339 -30.80 -22.22 12.11
CA LEU A 339 -30.26 -23.54 11.82
C LEU A 339 -31.25 -24.45 11.08
N ASN A 340 -32.55 -24.17 11.18
CA ASN A 340 -33.57 -24.98 10.50
C ASN A 340 -33.54 -24.72 9.00
N TRP A 341 -33.33 -23.47 8.61
CA TRP A 341 -33.33 -23.03 7.21
C TRP A 341 -31.95 -22.76 6.63
N LEU A 342 -30.90 -22.90 7.44
CA LEU A 342 -29.52 -22.57 7.08
C LEU A 342 -29.41 -21.12 6.57
N LEU A 343 -29.97 -20.19 7.34
CA LEU A 343 -29.97 -18.76 7.06
C LEU A 343 -29.33 -17.99 8.20
N SER A 344 -28.93 -16.76 7.93
CA SER A 344 -28.45 -15.81 8.93
C SER A 344 -29.13 -14.47 8.74
N GLU A 345 -29.36 -13.76 9.84
CA GLU A 345 -29.95 -12.43 9.83
C GLU A 345 -28.91 -11.38 10.20
N VAL A 346 -28.86 -10.32 9.39
CA VAL A 346 -28.00 -9.17 9.55
C VAL A 346 -28.86 -7.93 9.73
N ASP A 347 -28.54 -7.13 10.73
CA ASP A 347 -29.17 -5.84 10.99
C ASP A 347 -28.39 -4.74 10.28
N VAL A 348 -29.08 -3.98 9.43
CA VAL A 348 -28.54 -2.82 8.70
C VAL A 348 -29.46 -1.64 8.97
N GLY A 349 -28.98 -0.67 9.75
CA GLY A 349 -29.76 0.52 10.10
C GLY A 349 -31.10 0.19 10.79
N GLY A 350 -31.18 -0.92 11.54
CA GLY A 350 -32.41 -1.38 12.19
C GLY A 350 -33.35 -2.19 11.30
N GLN A 351 -32.99 -2.41 10.03
CA GLN A 351 -33.73 -3.28 9.12
C GLN A 351 -33.05 -4.64 9.00
N ARG A 352 -33.86 -5.70 8.88
CA ARG A 352 -33.37 -7.08 8.82
C ARG A 352 -33.11 -7.53 7.39
N ILE A 353 -31.91 -8.03 7.14
CA ILE A 353 -31.51 -8.71 5.91
C ILE A 353 -31.24 -10.18 6.22
N THR A 354 -31.92 -11.05 5.50
CA THR A 354 -31.69 -12.50 5.50
C THR A 354 -30.68 -12.88 4.42
N VAL A 355 -29.66 -13.63 4.81
CA VAL A 355 -28.59 -14.13 3.92
C VAL A 355 -28.41 -15.64 4.12
N PRO A 356 -27.80 -16.36 3.16
CA PRO A 356 -27.36 -17.74 3.40
C PRO A 356 -26.53 -17.87 4.68
N ALA A 357 -26.56 -19.05 5.30
CA ALA A 357 -25.78 -19.32 6.50
C ALA A 357 -24.31 -18.90 6.33
N MET A 358 -23.84 -18.16 7.32
CA MET A 358 -22.44 -17.75 7.45
C MET A 358 -21.88 -18.27 8.77
N LEU A 359 -20.56 -18.41 8.83
CA LEU A 359 -19.83 -18.89 10.01
C LEU A 359 -19.45 -17.78 10.99
N HIS A 360 -19.90 -16.55 10.77
CA HIS A 360 -19.58 -15.40 11.62
C HIS A 360 -20.47 -15.38 12.87
N PRO A 361 -19.91 -15.25 14.09
CA PRO A 361 -20.70 -15.24 15.32
C PRO A 361 -21.74 -14.11 15.38
N VAL A 362 -22.80 -14.32 16.15
CA VAL A 362 -23.75 -13.25 16.50
C VAL A 362 -23.03 -12.08 17.16
N GLY A 363 -23.36 -10.86 16.74
CA GLY A 363 -22.73 -9.62 17.17
C GLY A 363 -21.52 -9.20 16.32
N SER A 364 -21.07 -10.03 15.38
CA SER A 364 -19.96 -9.66 14.50
C SER A 364 -20.36 -8.56 13.50
N PRO A 365 -19.48 -7.59 13.22
CA PRO A 365 -19.68 -6.66 12.12
C PRO A 365 -19.42 -7.37 10.78
N VAL A 366 -20.24 -7.04 9.79
CA VAL A 366 -20.13 -7.57 8.43
C VAL A 366 -20.38 -6.47 7.41
N ARG A 367 -19.78 -6.63 6.24
CA ARG A 367 -20.12 -5.86 5.04
C ARG A 367 -20.94 -6.73 4.09
N LEU A 368 -22.01 -6.18 3.56
CA LEU A 368 -22.83 -6.81 2.54
C LEU A 368 -22.65 -6.07 1.24
N LYS A 369 -22.30 -6.79 0.19
CA LYS A 369 -22.30 -6.29 -1.17
C LYS A 369 -23.60 -6.70 -1.87
N LEU A 370 -24.34 -5.70 -2.33
CA LEU A 370 -25.58 -5.86 -3.10
C LEU A 370 -25.36 -5.34 -4.51
N ARG A 371 -25.49 -6.19 -5.52
CA ARG A 371 -25.39 -5.78 -6.92
C ARG A 371 -26.63 -5.01 -7.31
N ALA A 372 -26.45 -3.88 -7.99
CA ALA A 372 -27.56 -3.00 -8.33
C ALA A 372 -28.58 -3.66 -9.27
N ARG A 373 -28.13 -4.58 -10.13
CA ARG A 373 -29.00 -5.36 -11.02
C ARG A 373 -29.85 -6.43 -10.32
N ASP A 374 -29.47 -6.83 -9.11
CA ASP A 374 -30.20 -7.83 -8.34
C ASP A 374 -31.26 -7.20 -7.42
N LEU A 375 -31.32 -5.86 -7.38
CA LEU A 375 -32.30 -5.10 -6.60
C LEU A 375 -33.53 -4.77 -7.45
N SER A 376 -34.70 -4.99 -6.86
CA SER A 376 -36.00 -4.62 -7.43
C SER A 376 -36.65 -3.54 -6.58
N LEU A 377 -37.37 -2.60 -7.20
CA LEU A 377 -38.08 -1.52 -6.49
C LEU A 377 -39.58 -1.73 -6.54
N HIS A 378 -40.23 -1.56 -5.39
CA HIS A 378 -41.66 -1.72 -5.19
C HIS A 378 -42.24 -0.51 -4.45
N ARG A 379 -43.53 -0.23 -4.62
CA ARG A 379 -44.25 0.81 -3.84
C ARG A 379 -44.71 0.29 -2.47
N GLN A 380 -44.96 -1.01 -2.41
CA GLN A 380 -45.38 -1.74 -1.22
C GLN A 380 -44.58 -3.04 -1.16
N PRO A 381 -44.40 -3.65 0.03
CA PRO A 381 -43.74 -4.94 0.15
C PRO A 381 -44.43 -5.97 -0.77
N PRO A 382 -43.69 -6.61 -1.70
CA PRO A 382 -44.28 -7.58 -2.61
C PRO A 382 -44.83 -8.78 -1.85
N ALA A 383 -46.06 -9.18 -2.17
CA ALA A 383 -46.66 -10.43 -1.69
C ALA A 383 -46.30 -11.58 -2.65
N ASP A 384 -46.27 -12.81 -2.11
CA ASP A 384 -46.04 -14.04 -2.88
C ASP A 384 -44.78 -14.00 -3.78
N THR A 385 -43.63 -13.76 -3.15
CA THR A 385 -42.34 -13.65 -3.83
C THR A 385 -41.29 -14.54 -3.16
N SER A 386 -40.29 -14.97 -3.94
CA SER A 386 -39.09 -15.64 -3.43
C SER A 386 -38.04 -14.67 -2.87
N SER A 387 -38.32 -13.37 -2.90
CA SER A 387 -37.45 -12.34 -2.31
C SER A 387 -37.73 -12.23 -0.82
N LEU A 388 -36.84 -12.80 0.00
CA LEU A 388 -36.94 -12.77 1.46
C LEU A 388 -36.58 -11.41 2.06
N ASN A 389 -35.87 -10.57 1.31
CA ASN A 389 -35.41 -9.27 1.80
C ASN A 389 -36.25 -8.15 1.20
N CYS A 390 -36.76 -7.29 2.07
CA CYS A 390 -37.47 -6.06 1.74
C CYS A 390 -36.96 -4.96 2.65
N LEU A 391 -36.29 -3.97 2.07
CA LEU A 391 -35.78 -2.81 2.78
C LEU A 391 -36.58 -1.56 2.43
N HIS A 392 -36.98 -0.80 3.43
CA HIS A 392 -37.67 0.47 3.27
C HIS A 392 -36.65 1.59 3.06
N GLY A 393 -36.99 2.53 2.19
CA GLY A 393 -36.18 3.70 1.95
C GLY A 393 -36.87 4.73 1.08
N ARG A 394 -36.12 5.74 0.68
CA ARG A 394 -36.58 6.85 -0.14
C ARG A 394 -35.66 7.05 -1.33
N ILE A 395 -36.25 7.29 -2.50
CA ILE A 395 -35.50 7.58 -3.72
C ILE A 395 -34.81 8.93 -3.55
N THR A 396 -33.50 8.97 -3.72
CA THR A 396 -32.70 10.20 -3.66
C THR A 396 -32.40 10.75 -5.05
N GLN A 397 -32.20 9.86 -6.02
CA GLN A 397 -31.82 10.24 -7.37
C GLN A 397 -32.28 9.20 -8.39
N VAL A 398 -32.58 9.66 -9.60
CA VAL A 398 -32.89 8.83 -10.77
C VAL A 398 -32.07 9.36 -11.93
N MET A 399 -31.19 8.52 -12.46
CA MET A 399 -30.32 8.86 -13.58
C MET A 399 -30.53 7.87 -14.71
N LEU A 400 -30.74 8.35 -15.93
CA LEU A 400 -30.70 7.47 -17.10
C LEU A 400 -29.24 7.21 -17.48
N ALA A 401 -28.90 5.95 -17.71
CA ALA A 401 -27.55 5.46 -17.93
C ALA A 401 -27.49 4.45 -19.10
N GLY A 402 -26.27 4.17 -19.57
CA GLY A 402 -26.03 3.34 -20.75
C GLY A 402 -26.14 4.08 -22.08
N GLU A 403 -25.68 3.44 -23.16
CA GLU A 403 -25.82 3.98 -24.52
C GLU A 403 -27.29 4.30 -24.80
N HIS A 404 -27.56 5.54 -25.19
CA HIS A 404 -28.90 6.07 -25.46
C HIS A 404 -29.89 5.99 -24.28
N GLY A 405 -29.43 5.79 -23.04
CA GLY A 405 -30.30 5.73 -21.86
C GLY A 405 -31.16 4.47 -21.83
N THR A 406 -30.59 3.32 -22.19
CA THR A 406 -31.28 2.01 -22.20
C THR A 406 -31.72 1.54 -20.81
N TYR A 407 -31.00 1.93 -19.77
CA TYR A 407 -31.33 1.67 -18.37
C TYR A 407 -31.22 2.96 -17.54
N GLY A 408 -31.53 2.88 -16.25
CA GLY A 408 -31.28 3.95 -15.31
C GLY A 408 -30.85 3.42 -13.95
N ALA A 409 -30.04 4.21 -13.27
CA ALA A 409 -29.65 3.98 -11.91
C ALA A 409 -30.55 4.80 -10.98
N VAL A 410 -31.12 4.14 -9.99
CA VAL A 410 -31.97 4.75 -8.97
C VAL A 410 -31.26 4.65 -7.64
N GLY A 411 -30.87 5.79 -7.07
CA GLY A 411 -30.30 5.87 -5.74
C GLY A 411 -31.41 5.89 -4.69
N ILE A 412 -31.22 5.14 -3.61
CA ILE A 412 -32.14 5.01 -2.49
C ILE A 412 -31.36 5.20 -1.20
N GLU A 413 -31.88 6.07 -0.33
CA GLU A 413 -31.46 6.18 1.06
C GLU A 413 -32.36 5.29 1.91
N LEU A 414 -31.79 4.34 2.65
CA LEU A 414 -32.57 3.41 3.46
C LEU A 414 -33.05 4.07 4.74
N ASP A 415 -34.27 3.75 5.15
CA ASP A 415 -34.83 4.24 6.41
C ASP A 415 -34.03 3.64 7.58
N GLN A 416 -33.61 4.48 8.53
CA GLN A 416 -33.05 4.00 9.79
C GLN A 416 -34.17 3.80 10.80
N ALA A 417 -34.23 2.63 11.46
CA ALA A 417 -35.06 2.49 12.63
C ALA A 417 -34.43 3.32 13.76
N LEU A 418 -35.06 4.45 14.12
CA LEU A 418 -34.66 5.30 15.24
C LEU A 418 -34.54 4.43 16.51
N GLY A 419 -33.32 4.24 16.99
CA GLY A 419 -33.06 3.70 18.32
C GLY A 419 -33.53 4.69 19.39
N ALA A 420 -33.84 4.20 20.59
CA ALA A 420 -34.31 5.02 21.72
C ALA A 420 -33.30 6.09 22.20
N HIS A 421 -32.07 6.12 21.67
CA HIS A 421 -31.05 7.13 21.94
C HIS A 421 -30.61 7.72 20.60
N GLY A 422 -31.08 8.93 20.31
CA GLY A 422 -30.99 9.60 19.02
C GLY A 422 -29.62 10.17 18.67
N ASP A 423 -28.58 9.33 18.70
CA ASP A 423 -27.27 9.66 18.16
C ASP A 423 -26.96 8.73 16.97
N THR A 424 -27.12 9.23 15.75
CA THR A 424 -26.49 8.65 14.57
C THR A 424 -25.64 9.72 13.87
N GLU A 425 -24.36 9.83 14.26
CA GLU A 425 -23.33 10.54 13.48
C GLU A 425 -23.00 9.83 12.15
N GLN A 426 -23.56 8.63 11.91
CA GLN A 426 -23.42 7.88 10.66
C GLN A 426 -24.67 8.08 9.80
N GLY A 427 -24.50 8.74 8.64
CA GLY A 427 -25.55 8.95 7.66
C GLY A 427 -26.24 7.65 7.24
N ALA A 428 -27.48 7.75 6.77
CA ALA A 428 -28.28 6.59 6.41
C ALA A 428 -27.61 5.77 5.28
N PRO A 429 -27.66 4.43 5.37
CA PRO A 429 -27.06 3.59 4.35
C PRO A 429 -27.73 3.82 3.01
N ALA A 430 -26.93 4.10 1.98
CA ALA A 430 -27.41 4.32 0.62
C ALA A 430 -27.21 3.05 -0.21
N VAL A 431 -28.25 2.68 -0.96
CA VAL A 431 -28.22 1.61 -1.95
C VAL A 431 -28.64 2.17 -3.30
N TRP A 432 -28.38 1.45 -4.38
CA TRP A 432 -28.84 1.87 -5.68
C TRP A 432 -29.16 0.67 -6.57
N ALA A 433 -30.18 0.82 -7.40
CA ALA A 433 -30.71 -0.24 -8.25
C ALA A 433 -30.59 0.13 -9.73
N LEU A 434 -30.30 -0.85 -10.58
CA LEU A 434 -30.34 -0.70 -12.03
C LEU A 434 -31.69 -1.18 -12.56
N LEU A 435 -32.43 -0.28 -13.19
CA LEU A 435 -33.75 -0.55 -13.74
C LEU A 435 -33.79 -0.24 -15.22
N THR A 436 -34.64 -0.94 -15.96
CA THR A 436 -34.91 -0.57 -17.36
C THR A 436 -35.59 0.79 -17.42
N ARG A 437 -35.33 1.56 -18.48
CA ARG A 437 -36.01 2.84 -18.69
C ARG A 437 -37.53 2.71 -18.65
N LYS A 438 -38.07 1.62 -19.20
CA LYS A 438 -39.51 1.32 -19.16
C LYS A 438 -40.02 1.19 -17.72
N ALA A 439 -39.31 0.47 -16.85
CA ALA A 439 -39.71 0.32 -15.45
C ALA A 439 -39.71 1.66 -14.71
N ILE A 440 -38.68 2.49 -14.91
CA ILE A 440 -38.60 3.83 -14.31
C ILE A 440 -39.78 4.70 -14.76
N GLN A 441 -40.09 4.71 -16.06
CA GLN A 441 -41.17 5.51 -16.62
C GLN A 441 -42.56 5.01 -16.22
N GLN A 442 -42.79 3.69 -16.23
CA GLN A 442 -44.09 3.11 -15.85
C GLN A 442 -44.40 3.28 -14.37
N MET A 443 -43.36 3.21 -13.52
CA MET A 443 -43.50 3.40 -12.09
C MET A 443 -43.44 4.87 -11.67
N ASP A 444 -43.14 5.79 -12.59
CA ASP A 444 -42.97 7.23 -12.33
C ASP A 444 -42.07 7.50 -11.12
N TRP A 445 -40.94 6.80 -11.08
CA TRP A 445 -39.97 6.93 -9.99
C TRP A 445 -39.30 8.30 -10.02
N ALA A 446 -39.39 9.03 -8.91
CA ALA A 446 -38.83 10.36 -8.75
C ALA A 446 -38.17 10.55 -7.36
N PRO A 447 -37.18 11.46 -7.24
CA PRO A 447 -36.60 11.83 -5.96
C PRO A 447 -37.66 12.24 -4.92
N GLY A 448 -37.45 11.82 -3.67
CA GLY A 448 -38.33 12.08 -2.53
C GLY A 448 -39.43 11.04 -2.31
N GLN A 449 -39.68 10.15 -3.27
CA GLN A 449 -40.71 9.11 -3.15
C GLN A 449 -40.26 7.95 -2.25
N PRO A 450 -41.15 7.42 -1.39
CA PRO A 450 -40.87 6.21 -0.62
C PRO A 450 -40.87 4.99 -1.55
N CYS A 451 -40.00 4.02 -1.26
CA CYS A 451 -39.92 2.76 -1.98
C CYS A 451 -39.54 1.61 -1.05
N VAL A 452 -39.76 0.39 -1.53
CA VAL A 452 -39.32 -0.86 -0.92
C VAL A 452 -38.35 -1.53 -1.89
N VAL A 453 -37.15 -1.80 -1.42
CA VAL A 453 -36.08 -2.49 -2.15
C VAL A 453 -36.18 -3.98 -1.85
N GLY A 454 -36.59 -4.76 -2.85
CA GLY A 454 -36.72 -6.21 -2.76
C GLY A 454 -35.52 -6.93 -3.40
N PHE A 455 -35.00 -7.96 -2.73
CA PHE A 455 -33.95 -8.82 -3.29
C PHE A 455 -33.95 -10.22 -2.66
N LYS A 456 -33.28 -11.15 -3.33
CA LYS A 456 -33.12 -12.53 -2.87
C LYS A 456 -32.01 -12.62 -1.83
N ALA A 457 -32.14 -13.53 -0.86
CA ALA A 457 -31.05 -13.83 0.08
C ALA A 457 -29.76 -14.23 -0.65
N MET A 458 -29.87 -14.97 -1.77
CA MET A 458 -28.73 -15.40 -2.61
C MET A 458 -28.04 -14.26 -3.36
N ALA A 459 -28.66 -13.08 -3.49
CA ALA A 459 -28.08 -11.95 -4.22
C ALA A 459 -27.04 -11.16 -3.40
N THR A 460 -26.82 -11.56 -2.14
CA THR A 460 -25.98 -10.83 -1.20
C THR A 460 -24.66 -11.58 -1.02
N THR A 461 -23.54 -10.89 -1.21
CA THR A 461 -22.24 -11.40 -0.77
C THR A 461 -21.91 -10.79 0.58
N VAL A 462 -21.67 -11.63 1.59
CA VAL A 462 -21.34 -11.19 2.94
C VAL A 462 -19.87 -11.45 3.21
N THR A 463 -19.19 -10.46 3.77
CA THR A 463 -17.80 -10.56 4.19
C THR A 463 -17.66 -10.05 5.62
N ALA A 464 -16.84 -10.74 6.42
CA ALA A 464 -16.42 -10.22 7.72
C ALA A 464 -15.89 -8.78 7.58
N TRP A 465 -16.29 -7.94 8.51
CA TRP A 465 -15.70 -6.61 8.68
C TRP A 465 -15.21 -6.52 10.11
N HIS A 466 -13.92 -6.24 10.27
CA HIS A 466 -13.30 -6.19 11.59
C HIS A 466 -13.33 -4.78 12.15
#